data_AF-A0A8H4UF56-F1
#
_entry.id   AF-A0A8H4UF56-F1
#
_cell.length_a   1.000
_cell.length_b   1.000
_cell.length_c   1.000
_cell.angle_alpha   90.00
_cell.angle_beta   90.00
_cell.angle_gamma   90.00
#
_symmetry.space_group_name_H-M   'P 1'
#
loop_
_entity.id
_entity.type
_entity.pdbx_description
1 polymer ?
#
loop_
_entity_poly.entity_id
_entity_poly.type
_entity_poly.pdbx_seq_one_letter_code
_entity_poly.pdbx_strand_id
1 'polypeptide(L)'
;MIGTPWYCKVGKQVMTWGDRMFGCFEPESFSPAGRASSWKGCWCVDDEKSCWVVTLYTDPSDPSPRIGGGRSSPAYTGALYQQTMEANKEKENSEEETNSVVNGGGTVSSRDKEDGGGGGGLSEHNIAIIGVASTLMGCLLTGIWRSVYLEEAAAAIMASALIQSLGQFLSGNRRIVGTILAAAVIGIPVIRLAVLDYRGYIDLGPGGPPHNIAGWLFQLVLRPITKEPFHTSCYNAKAIAQAGPNGNAAFLSQDDVPSRSSPRPLVGSWTAPSRQLTDQADEKINARYQKFLVSLASASPSQLKMATSKAERHGPALCVASENPSHPVARWTEGEIAHMHATDGSMHLNLTPKDARLVLERGWGQRHPLSGRALYIGLVMIYAPRGEEELAVVQSITRASVKFMLGEEA
;
A
#
# COMPACT_ATOMS: atom_id res chain seq x y z
N MET A 1 13.44 -32.84 8.65
CA MET A 1 12.77 -32.55 9.94
C MET A 1 11.39 -32.02 9.61
N ILE A 2 10.39 -32.86 9.80
CA ILE A 2 8.98 -32.54 9.54
C ILE A 2 8.52 -31.73 10.75
N GLY A 3 8.19 -30.45 10.53
CA GLY A 3 7.70 -29.55 11.58
C GLY A 3 6.29 -29.95 11.99
N THR A 4 6.10 -30.22 13.28
CA THR A 4 4.81 -30.40 13.93
C THR A 4 3.94 -29.14 13.78
N PRO A 5 2.64 -29.26 13.40
CA PRO A 5 1.71 -28.13 13.45
C PRO A 5 1.31 -27.84 14.90
N TRP A 6 1.30 -26.56 15.25
CA TRP A 6 0.78 -26.08 16.53
C TRP A 6 -0.74 -26.30 16.56
N TYR A 7 -1.21 -27.20 17.42
CA TYR A 7 -2.61 -27.26 17.79
C TYR A 7 -2.96 -26.02 18.62
N CYS A 8 -3.91 -25.22 18.15
CA CYS A 8 -4.53 -24.16 18.95
C CYS A 8 -5.22 -24.83 20.16
N LYS A 9 -4.60 -24.72 21.33
CA LYS A 9 -5.03 -25.39 22.56
C LYS A 9 -5.93 -24.47 23.38
N VAL A 10 -7.09 -24.09 22.84
CA VAL A 10 -8.29 -23.70 23.60
C VAL A 10 -9.52 -24.16 22.80
N GLY A 11 -10.54 -24.63 23.47
CA GLY A 11 -11.57 -25.51 22.91
C GLY A 11 -12.46 -24.92 21.80
N LYS A 12 -12.55 -25.71 20.72
CA LYS A 12 -13.74 -26.01 19.89
C LYS A 12 -14.26 -24.95 18.89
N GLN A 13 -13.54 -24.79 17.78
CA GLN A 13 -13.96 -25.21 16.42
C GLN A 13 -13.03 -24.53 15.39
N VAL A 14 -12.46 -25.31 14.47
CA VAL A 14 -11.69 -24.78 13.32
C VAL A 14 -12.62 -24.83 12.11
N MET A 15 -12.94 -23.68 11.52
CA MET A 15 -13.67 -23.62 10.26
C MET A 15 -12.70 -23.40 9.11
N THR A 16 -12.76 -24.28 8.11
CA THR A 16 -11.95 -24.22 6.88
C THR A 16 -12.86 -23.86 5.71
N TRP A 17 -12.45 -22.87 4.90
CA TRP A 17 -13.18 -22.48 3.69
C TRP A 17 -12.21 -22.50 2.50
N GLY A 18 -12.22 -23.60 1.74
CA GLY A 18 -11.22 -23.88 0.70
C GLY A 18 -9.82 -24.18 1.25
N ASP A 19 -8.89 -24.53 0.35
CA ASP A 19 -7.58 -25.11 0.71
C ASP A 19 -6.56 -24.13 1.33
N ARG A 20 -6.93 -22.86 1.56
CA ARG A 20 -5.99 -21.78 1.96
C ARG A 20 -6.48 -20.82 3.06
N MET A 21 -7.62 -21.10 3.70
CA MET A 21 -8.16 -20.22 4.75
C MET A 21 -8.46 -20.97 6.04
N PHE A 22 -7.97 -20.41 7.15
CA PHE A 22 -8.14 -20.96 8.49
C PHE A 22 -8.55 -19.86 9.48
N GLY A 23 -9.50 -20.18 10.36
CA GLY A 23 -9.89 -19.31 11.47
C GLY A 23 -10.19 -20.10 12.74
N CYS A 24 -9.88 -19.50 13.89
CA CYS A 24 -10.21 -20.01 15.23
C CYS A 24 -11.21 -19.05 15.87
N PHE A 25 -12.36 -19.58 16.30
CA PHE A 25 -13.47 -18.78 16.83
C PHE A 25 -13.97 -19.34 18.15
N GLU A 26 -14.32 -18.46 19.09
CA GLU A 26 -14.96 -18.77 20.36
C GLU A 26 -16.32 -18.06 20.46
N PRO A 27 -17.34 -18.71 21.03
CA PRO A 27 -18.66 -18.10 21.19
C PRO A 27 -18.64 -17.02 22.29
N GLU A 28 -19.08 -15.80 21.97
CA GLU A 28 -19.16 -14.68 22.92
C GLU A 28 -20.53 -14.57 23.59
N SER A 29 -21.61 -14.98 22.90
CA SER A 29 -22.97 -14.89 23.43
C SER A 29 -23.82 -16.07 22.96
N PHE A 30 -24.85 -16.41 23.74
CA PHE A 30 -25.78 -17.48 23.44
C PHE A 30 -27.22 -16.95 23.42
N SER A 31 -27.99 -17.38 22.44
CA SER A 31 -29.44 -17.18 22.38
C SER A 31 -30.15 -17.87 23.56
N PRO A 32 -31.39 -17.45 23.89
CA PRO A 32 -32.19 -18.09 24.94
C PRO A 32 -32.43 -19.60 24.74
N ALA A 33 -32.27 -20.09 23.50
CA ALA A 33 -32.37 -21.52 23.15
C ALA A 33 -31.03 -22.29 23.27
N GLY A 34 -29.99 -21.69 23.86
CA GLY A 34 -28.69 -22.33 24.11
C GLY A 34 -27.76 -22.43 22.89
N ARG A 35 -28.08 -21.78 21.77
CA ARG A 35 -27.21 -21.72 20.58
C ARG A 35 -26.38 -20.45 20.57
N ALA A 36 -25.09 -20.52 20.24
CA ALA A 36 -24.21 -19.35 20.16
C ALA A 36 -24.74 -18.35 19.12
N SER A 37 -24.93 -17.08 19.53
CA SER A 37 -25.47 -15.97 18.73
C SER A 37 -24.40 -15.04 18.18
N SER A 38 -23.21 -15.03 18.78
CA SER A 38 -22.04 -14.35 18.24
C SER A 38 -20.76 -15.14 18.52
N TRP A 39 -19.80 -15.03 17.62
CA TRP A 39 -18.50 -15.68 17.70
C TRP A 39 -17.41 -14.65 17.46
N LYS A 40 -16.35 -14.69 18.24
CA LYS A 40 -15.18 -13.84 18.04
C LYS A 40 -13.97 -14.71 17.78
N GLY A 41 -13.17 -14.32 16.81
CA GLY A 41 -12.04 -15.12 16.41
C GLY A 41 -11.03 -14.38 15.58
N CYS A 42 -9.92 -15.06 15.32
CA CYS A 42 -8.88 -14.58 14.44
C CYS A 42 -9.01 -15.26 13.09
N TRP A 43 -9.00 -14.46 12.03
CA TRP A 43 -9.04 -14.92 10.64
C TRP A 43 -7.72 -14.57 9.96
N CYS A 44 -7.00 -15.57 9.44
CA CYS A 44 -5.75 -15.39 8.70
C CYS A 44 -5.89 -15.85 7.24
N VAL A 45 -5.22 -15.15 6.31
CA VAL A 45 -5.12 -15.50 4.89
C VAL A 45 -3.65 -15.68 4.53
N ASP A 46 -3.28 -16.88 4.03
CA ASP A 46 -1.95 -17.33 3.58
C ASP A 46 -0.72 -16.89 4.44
N ASP A 47 -0.02 -17.88 5.03
CA ASP A 47 1.26 -17.74 5.75
C ASP A 47 1.30 -16.74 6.93
N GLU A 48 0.25 -16.73 7.76
CA GLU A 48 0.25 -16.24 9.17
C GLU A 48 0.57 -14.75 9.40
N LYS A 49 0.86 -13.95 8.35
CA LYS A 49 1.33 -12.55 8.48
C LYS A 49 0.23 -11.51 8.42
N SER A 50 -1.00 -11.92 8.14
CA SER A 50 -2.16 -11.01 8.02
C SER A 50 -3.37 -11.65 8.66
N CYS A 51 -3.49 -11.45 9.97
CA CYS A 51 -4.61 -11.93 10.76
C CYS A 51 -5.48 -10.76 11.25
N TRP A 52 -6.79 -10.93 11.17
CA TRP A 52 -7.79 -9.94 11.57
C TRP A 52 -8.62 -10.51 12.72
N VAL A 53 -8.96 -9.67 13.70
CA VAL A 53 -9.97 -10.01 14.70
C VAL A 53 -11.33 -9.73 14.10
N VAL A 54 -12.19 -10.75 14.03
CA VAL A 54 -13.51 -10.67 13.40
C VAL A 54 -14.56 -11.21 14.37
N THR A 55 -15.69 -10.51 14.44
CA THR A 55 -16.90 -10.99 15.13
C THR A 55 -17.93 -11.41 14.09
N LEU A 56 -18.39 -12.66 14.18
CA LEU A 56 -19.45 -13.22 13.35
C LEU A 56 -20.75 -13.25 14.15
N TYR A 57 -21.85 -12.91 13.49
CA TYR A 57 -23.20 -13.00 14.06
C TYR A 57 -24.00 -14.02 13.26
N THR A 58 -24.79 -14.84 13.95
CA THR A 58 -25.73 -15.76 13.31
C THR A 58 -27.12 -15.14 13.29
N ASP A 59 -27.68 -14.89 12.10
CA ASP A 59 -29.08 -14.49 11.94
C ASP A 59 -29.97 -15.73 12.14
N PRO A 60 -30.93 -15.74 13.08
CA PRO A 60 -31.81 -16.88 13.31
C PRO A 60 -32.75 -17.20 12.13
N SER A 61 -32.85 -16.33 11.13
CA SER A 61 -33.67 -16.52 9.91
C SER A 61 -32.89 -16.98 8.67
N ASP A 62 -31.56 -16.95 8.71
CA ASP A 62 -30.65 -17.32 7.61
C ASP A 62 -29.34 -17.90 8.18
N PRO A 63 -29.07 -19.22 8.06
CA PRO A 63 -27.92 -19.88 8.68
C PRO A 63 -26.57 -19.59 7.99
N SER A 64 -26.50 -18.63 7.05
CA SER A 64 -25.26 -18.22 6.41
C SER A 64 -24.50 -17.14 7.22
N PRO A 65 -23.20 -17.33 7.54
CA PRO A 65 -22.45 -16.37 8.35
C PRO A 65 -22.21 -15.07 7.57
N ARG A 66 -22.67 -13.93 8.10
CA ARG A 66 -22.39 -12.59 7.55
C ARG A 66 -21.28 -11.90 8.33
N ILE A 67 -20.31 -11.35 7.60
CA ILE A 67 -19.20 -10.58 8.17
C ILE A 67 -19.73 -9.19 8.55
N GLY A 68 -19.89 -8.94 9.86
CA GLY A 68 -20.17 -7.60 10.38
C GLY A 68 -18.91 -6.74 10.34
N GLY A 69 -18.64 -6.10 9.20
CA GLY A 69 -17.51 -5.17 9.06
C GLY A 69 -17.81 -3.81 9.69
N GLY A 70 -17.37 -3.61 10.94
CA GLY A 70 -17.27 -2.28 11.54
C GLY A 70 -15.93 -1.63 11.19
N ARG A 71 -15.92 -0.69 10.23
CA ARG A 71 -14.82 0.30 10.12
C ARG A 71 -14.99 1.31 11.25
N SER A 72 -14.01 1.42 12.15
CA SER A 72 -13.81 2.62 12.95
C SER A 72 -12.71 3.46 12.30
N SER A 73 -13.09 4.59 11.68
CA SER A 73 -12.19 5.69 11.30
C SER A 73 -12.84 6.99 11.79
N PRO A 74 -12.12 7.92 12.45
CA PRO A 74 -12.69 9.21 12.79
C PRO A 74 -12.53 10.23 11.64
N ALA A 75 -13.61 10.97 11.41
CA ALA A 75 -13.71 12.29 10.78
C ALA A 75 -13.46 12.42 9.25
N TYR A 76 -14.52 12.31 8.45
CA TYR A 76 -14.98 13.30 7.45
C TYR A 76 -16.25 12.72 6.77
N THR A 77 -17.44 13.06 7.31
CA THR A 77 -18.73 12.74 6.67
C THR A 77 -19.59 14.00 6.62
N GLY A 78 -19.36 14.79 5.56
CA GLY A 78 -20.30 15.72 4.99
C GLY A 78 -20.24 15.55 3.48
N ALA A 79 -21.38 15.17 2.88
CA ALA A 79 -21.63 15.02 1.45
C ALA A 79 -20.96 13.85 0.70
N LEU A 80 -21.55 12.65 0.81
CA LEU A 80 -21.62 11.66 -0.29
C LEU A 80 -22.62 10.54 0.09
N TYR A 81 -23.88 10.93 0.29
CA TYR A 81 -25.02 10.01 0.39
C TYR A 81 -26.21 10.49 -0.45
N GLN A 82 -25.92 11.05 -1.64
CA GLN A 82 -26.97 11.48 -2.56
C GLN A 82 -26.77 11.06 -4.03
N GLN A 83 -25.72 10.30 -4.39
CA GLN A 83 -25.48 9.91 -5.79
C GLN A 83 -25.63 8.42 -6.11
N THR A 84 -26.00 7.58 -5.15
CA THR A 84 -26.18 6.12 -5.38
C THR A 84 -27.61 5.63 -5.20
N MET A 85 -28.55 6.53 -4.89
CA MET A 85 -30.00 6.24 -4.96
C MET A 85 -30.68 6.79 -6.23
N GLU A 86 -29.96 7.55 -7.07
CA GLU A 86 -30.49 8.04 -8.36
C GLU A 86 -30.24 7.08 -9.53
N ALA A 87 -29.21 6.23 -9.48
CA ALA A 87 -28.92 5.30 -10.58
C ALA A 87 -29.73 3.98 -10.55
N ASN A 88 -30.38 3.66 -9.43
CA ASN A 88 -31.24 2.47 -9.31
C ASN A 88 -32.73 2.79 -9.45
N LYS A 89 -33.08 4.05 -9.77
CA LYS A 89 -34.46 4.44 -10.10
C LYS A 89 -34.73 4.57 -11.61
N GLU A 90 -33.69 4.44 -12.44
CA GLU A 90 -33.78 4.56 -13.91
C GLU A 90 -33.67 3.23 -14.68
N LYS A 91 -33.62 2.09 -13.98
CA LYS A 91 -33.54 0.76 -14.64
C LYS A 91 -34.76 -0.14 -14.48
N GLU A 92 -35.78 0.28 -13.74
CA GLU A 92 -37.07 -0.42 -13.63
C GLU A 92 -38.21 0.27 -14.40
N ASN A 93 -37.92 1.28 -15.23
CA ASN A 93 -38.94 2.09 -15.91
C ASN A 93 -38.89 2.07 -17.45
N SER A 94 -38.36 1.01 -18.08
CA SER A 94 -38.36 0.90 -19.56
C SER A 94 -38.94 -0.40 -20.13
N GLU A 95 -39.70 -1.16 -19.33
CA GLU A 95 -40.45 -2.33 -19.81
C GLU A 95 -41.95 -2.20 -19.49
N GLU A 96 -42.57 -1.06 -19.81
CA GLU A 96 -44.03 -0.97 -19.93
C GLU A 96 -44.44 0.29 -20.70
N GLU A 97 -44.92 0.10 -21.95
CA GLU A 97 -45.61 1.01 -22.89
C GLU A 97 -44.98 0.88 -24.29
N THR A 98 -45.61 0.22 -25.26
CA THR A 98 -46.83 0.73 -25.89
C THR A 98 -47.49 -0.39 -26.70
N ASN A 99 -48.74 -0.66 -26.34
CA ASN A 99 -49.69 -1.41 -27.15
C ASN A 99 -50.82 -0.45 -27.51
N SER A 100 -51.25 -0.46 -28.79
CA SER A 100 -52.61 -0.12 -29.25
C SER A 100 -52.98 1.39 -29.29
N VAL A 101 -53.79 1.98 -30.20
CA VAL A 101 -54.74 1.46 -31.22
C VAL A 101 -55.42 2.67 -31.94
N VAL A 102 -55.70 2.51 -33.26
CA VAL A 102 -56.96 2.91 -33.98
C VAL A 102 -57.23 4.40 -34.31
N ASN A 103 -57.83 4.84 -35.45
CA ASN A 103 -58.95 4.43 -36.34
C ASN A 103 -58.72 5.14 -37.71
N GLY A 104 -59.30 4.82 -38.87
CA GLY A 104 -60.43 3.96 -39.26
C GLY A 104 -61.00 4.44 -40.63
N GLY A 105 -61.75 3.55 -41.31
CA GLY A 105 -62.63 3.81 -42.47
C GLY A 105 -61.95 3.66 -43.84
N GLY A 106 -62.40 2.88 -44.82
CA GLY A 106 -63.68 2.25 -45.15
C GLY A 106 -63.76 2.31 -46.69
N THR A 107 -63.97 1.23 -47.44
CA THR A 107 -65.29 0.81 -47.95
C THR A 107 -65.11 -0.31 -49.00
N VAL A 108 -66.14 -1.14 -49.09
CA VAL A 108 -66.33 -2.28 -50.01
C VAL A 108 -66.90 -1.79 -51.34
N SER A 109 -66.51 -2.41 -52.47
CA SER A 109 -67.44 -2.72 -53.58
C SER A 109 -66.91 -3.82 -54.50
N SER A 110 -67.79 -4.79 -54.71
CA SER A 110 -67.83 -5.95 -55.60
C SER A 110 -67.79 -5.65 -57.11
N ARG A 111 -67.31 -6.62 -57.92
CA ARG A 111 -68.03 -7.17 -59.10
C ARG A 111 -67.43 -8.47 -59.64
N ASP A 112 -68.34 -9.26 -60.21
CA ASP A 112 -68.26 -10.67 -60.57
C ASP A 112 -67.57 -11.02 -61.92
N LYS A 113 -67.33 -12.34 -62.05
CA LYS A 113 -67.62 -13.24 -63.21
C LYS A 113 -66.50 -13.72 -64.17
N GLU A 114 -66.35 -15.04 -64.10
CA GLU A 114 -66.34 -16.08 -65.18
C GLU A 114 -65.09 -16.37 -66.04
N ASP A 115 -64.69 -17.64 -65.92
CA ASP A 115 -64.29 -18.64 -66.93
C ASP A 115 -63.02 -18.51 -67.79
N GLY A 116 -62.33 -19.66 -67.90
CA GLY A 116 -61.55 -20.01 -69.08
C GLY A 116 -60.21 -20.68 -68.81
N GLY A 117 -60.14 -22.00 -69.01
CA GLY A 117 -58.90 -22.77 -68.97
C GLY A 117 -57.90 -22.41 -70.08
N GLY A 118 -56.67 -22.90 -69.94
CA GLY A 118 -55.68 -22.85 -71.02
C GLY A 118 -54.28 -23.16 -70.51
N GLY A 119 -53.81 -24.39 -70.75
CA GLY A 119 -52.41 -24.74 -70.57
C GLY A 119 -51.51 -23.94 -71.49
N GLY A 120 -50.36 -23.53 -70.99
CA GLY A 120 -49.31 -22.85 -71.76
C GLY A 120 -47.96 -23.24 -71.19
N GLY A 121 -47.24 -24.10 -71.91
CA GLY A 121 -45.87 -24.49 -71.59
C GLY A 121 -44.93 -23.30 -71.57
N LEU A 122 -44.00 -23.30 -70.63
CA LEU A 122 -42.84 -22.41 -70.63
C LEU A 122 -42.05 -22.64 -71.94
N SER A 123 -41.89 -21.58 -72.74
CA SER A 123 -41.11 -21.63 -73.97
C SER A 123 -39.64 -21.95 -73.66
N GLU A 124 -38.97 -22.67 -74.56
CA GLU A 124 -37.59 -23.13 -74.42
C GLU A 124 -36.59 -21.99 -74.11
N HIS A 125 -36.91 -20.75 -74.49
CA HIS A 125 -36.10 -19.57 -74.18
C HIS A 125 -36.09 -19.19 -72.68
N ASN A 126 -37.19 -19.39 -71.94
CA ASN A 126 -37.25 -19.06 -70.51
C ASN A 126 -36.53 -20.11 -69.66
N ILE A 127 -36.52 -21.38 -70.08
CA ILE A 127 -35.75 -22.45 -69.43
C ILE A 127 -34.24 -22.23 -69.62
N ALA A 128 -33.81 -21.77 -70.80
CA ALA A 128 -32.41 -21.46 -71.07
C ALA A 128 -31.89 -20.29 -70.22
N ILE A 129 -32.67 -19.22 -70.04
CA ILE A 129 -32.28 -18.06 -69.22
C ILE A 129 -32.18 -18.43 -67.73
N ILE A 130 -33.13 -19.22 -67.21
CA ILE A 130 -33.10 -19.73 -65.83
C ILE A 130 -31.90 -20.67 -65.62
N GLY A 131 -31.56 -21.51 -66.61
CA GLY A 131 -30.37 -22.37 -66.58
C GLY A 131 -29.05 -21.59 -66.55
N VAL A 132 -28.93 -20.53 -67.37
CA VAL A 132 -27.73 -19.68 -67.40
C VAL A 132 -27.61 -18.86 -66.11
N ALA A 133 -28.70 -18.30 -65.59
CA ALA A 133 -28.70 -17.55 -64.33
C ALA A 133 -28.37 -18.45 -63.11
N SER A 134 -28.88 -19.67 -63.07
CA SER A 134 -28.58 -20.65 -62.02
C SER A 134 -27.12 -21.11 -62.08
N THR A 135 -26.58 -21.29 -63.28
CA THR A 135 -25.16 -21.65 -63.48
C THR A 135 -24.22 -20.51 -63.08
N LEU A 136 -24.55 -19.27 -63.44
CA LEU A 136 -23.78 -18.08 -63.06
C LEU A 136 -23.82 -17.83 -61.53
N MET A 137 -24.98 -18.00 -60.90
CA MET A 137 -25.11 -17.92 -59.44
C MET A 137 -24.31 -19.04 -58.75
N GLY A 138 -24.33 -20.26 -59.30
CA GLY A 138 -23.49 -21.36 -58.82
C GLY A 138 -21.99 -21.07 -58.94
N CYS A 139 -21.53 -20.47 -60.05
CA CYS A 139 -20.15 -20.06 -60.25
C CYS A 139 -19.71 -18.91 -59.33
N LEU A 140 -20.61 -17.95 -59.03
CA LEU A 140 -20.35 -16.85 -58.09
C LEU A 140 -20.30 -17.33 -56.64
N LEU A 141 -21.25 -18.17 -56.22
CA LEU A 141 -21.27 -18.74 -54.87
C LEU A 141 -20.09 -19.69 -54.65
N THR A 142 -19.73 -20.54 -55.62
CA THR A 142 -18.51 -21.36 -55.54
C THR A 142 -17.24 -20.51 -55.59
N GLY A 143 -17.20 -19.43 -56.36
CA GLY A 143 -16.09 -18.48 -56.40
C GLY A 143 -15.87 -17.75 -55.06
N ILE A 144 -16.95 -17.24 -54.44
CA ILE A 144 -16.92 -16.60 -53.12
C ILE A 144 -16.56 -17.61 -52.02
N TRP A 145 -17.16 -18.80 -52.05
CA TRP A 145 -16.86 -19.88 -51.10
C TRP A 145 -15.39 -20.33 -51.22
N ARG A 146 -14.87 -20.43 -52.44
CA ARG A 146 -13.45 -20.75 -52.71
C ARG A 146 -12.53 -19.61 -52.28
N SER A 147 -12.94 -18.35 -52.42
CA SER A 147 -12.18 -17.17 -51.94
C SER A 147 -12.05 -17.16 -50.41
N VAL A 148 -13.16 -17.38 -49.69
CA VAL A 148 -13.16 -17.43 -48.21
C VAL A 148 -12.37 -18.65 -47.70
N TYR A 149 -12.56 -19.83 -48.31
CA TYR A 149 -11.76 -21.02 -47.96
C TYR A 149 -10.27 -20.87 -48.28
N LEU A 150 -9.91 -20.15 -49.35
CA LEU A 150 -8.52 -19.89 -49.71
C LEU A 150 -7.86 -18.95 -48.70
N GLU A 151 -8.57 -17.96 -48.17
CA GLU A 151 -8.05 -17.09 -47.10
C GLU A 151 -7.86 -17.84 -45.78
N GLU A 152 -8.83 -18.67 -45.36
CA GLU A 152 -8.68 -19.49 -44.14
C GLU A 152 -7.60 -20.56 -44.30
N ALA A 153 -7.52 -21.23 -45.45
CA ALA A 153 -6.48 -22.22 -45.74
C ALA A 153 -5.09 -21.56 -45.80
N ALA A 154 -4.98 -20.38 -46.42
CA ALA A 154 -3.73 -19.62 -46.43
C ALA A 154 -3.31 -19.21 -45.01
N ALA A 155 -4.25 -18.74 -44.18
CA ALA A 155 -3.98 -18.41 -42.78
C ALA A 155 -3.51 -19.64 -41.98
N ALA A 156 -4.14 -20.81 -42.17
CA ALA A 156 -3.75 -22.06 -41.52
C ALA A 156 -2.35 -22.55 -41.94
N ILE A 157 -2.03 -22.47 -43.23
CA ILE A 157 -0.70 -22.83 -43.76
C ILE A 157 0.36 -21.89 -43.19
N MET A 158 0.12 -20.58 -43.21
CA MET A 158 1.02 -19.58 -42.63
C MET A 158 1.25 -19.81 -41.13
N ALA A 159 0.18 -20.10 -40.37
CA ALA A 159 0.27 -20.42 -38.95
C ALA A 159 1.10 -21.71 -38.72
N SER A 160 0.89 -22.75 -39.52
CA SER A 160 1.65 -24.00 -39.42
C SER A 160 3.14 -23.81 -39.74
N ALA A 161 3.47 -22.99 -40.74
CA ALA A 161 4.84 -22.66 -41.11
C ALA A 161 5.53 -21.82 -40.01
N LEU A 162 4.79 -20.90 -39.39
CA LEU A 162 5.25 -20.14 -38.21
C LEU A 162 5.53 -21.05 -37.01
N ILE A 163 4.62 -21.99 -36.71
CA ILE A 163 4.79 -22.95 -35.61
C ILE A 163 5.98 -23.87 -35.86
N GLN A 164 6.16 -24.37 -37.09
CA GLN A 164 7.31 -25.21 -37.45
C GLN A 164 8.62 -24.44 -37.40
N SER A 165 8.64 -23.20 -37.90
CA SER A 165 9.81 -22.32 -37.83
C SER A 165 10.17 -21.98 -36.39
N LEU A 166 9.17 -21.71 -35.54
CA LEU A 166 9.35 -21.51 -34.11
C LEU A 166 9.87 -22.78 -33.43
N GLY A 167 9.31 -23.95 -33.72
CA GLY A 167 9.76 -25.24 -33.19
C GLY A 167 11.20 -25.55 -33.56
N GLN A 168 11.58 -25.33 -34.82
CA GLN A 168 12.96 -25.48 -35.29
C GLN A 168 13.89 -24.49 -34.61
N PHE A 169 13.50 -23.21 -34.51
CA PHE A 169 14.27 -22.19 -33.78
C PHE A 169 14.47 -22.54 -32.31
N LEU A 170 13.41 -22.95 -31.61
CA LEU A 170 13.46 -23.36 -30.21
C LEU A 170 14.35 -24.61 -30.02
N SER A 171 14.28 -25.58 -30.94
CA SER A 171 15.09 -26.80 -30.90
C SER A 171 16.57 -26.59 -31.27
N GLY A 172 16.86 -25.67 -32.20
CA GLY A 172 18.22 -25.31 -32.62
C GLY A 172 18.92 -24.44 -31.59
N ASN A 173 18.15 -23.63 -30.86
CA ASN A 173 18.65 -22.66 -29.89
C ASN A 173 18.28 -22.99 -28.44
N ARG A 174 18.07 -24.28 -28.09
CA ARG A 174 17.61 -24.73 -26.75
C ARG A 174 18.39 -24.12 -25.59
N ARG A 175 19.70 -23.93 -25.74
CA ARG A 175 20.54 -23.28 -24.72
C ARG A 175 20.20 -21.80 -24.55
N ILE A 176 20.04 -21.07 -25.66
CA ILE A 176 19.68 -19.64 -25.66
C ILE A 176 18.28 -19.45 -25.08
N VAL A 177 17.32 -20.25 -25.53
CA VAL A 177 15.94 -20.25 -25.03
C VAL A 177 15.90 -20.58 -23.54
N GLY A 178 16.64 -21.61 -23.12
CA GLY A 178 16.77 -21.98 -21.71
C GLY A 178 17.35 -20.85 -20.85
N THR A 179 18.40 -20.18 -21.32
CA THR A 179 19.00 -19.02 -20.63
C THR A 179 18.03 -17.85 -20.54
N ILE A 180 17.31 -17.52 -21.62
CA ILE A 180 16.32 -16.42 -21.61
C ILE A 180 15.19 -16.73 -20.64
N LEU A 181 14.65 -17.96 -20.65
CA LEU A 181 13.60 -18.37 -19.72
C LEU A 181 14.08 -18.33 -18.28
N ALA A 182 15.28 -18.86 -17.99
CA ALA A 182 15.86 -18.79 -16.65
C ALA A 182 16.10 -17.34 -16.20
N ALA A 183 16.63 -16.49 -17.08
CA ALA A 183 16.82 -15.07 -16.83
C ALA A 183 15.50 -14.33 -16.62
N ALA A 184 14.43 -14.69 -17.32
CA ALA A 184 13.11 -14.10 -17.14
C ALA A 184 12.48 -14.53 -15.80
N VAL A 185 12.58 -15.81 -15.44
CA VAL A 185 12.05 -16.36 -14.17
C VAL A 185 12.68 -15.69 -12.96
N ILE A 186 13.97 -15.35 -13.01
CA ILE A 186 14.68 -14.65 -11.92
C ILE A 186 14.53 -13.13 -12.07
N GLY A 187 14.72 -12.62 -13.28
CA GLY A 187 14.79 -11.20 -13.60
C GLY A 187 13.46 -10.49 -13.40
N ILE A 188 12.33 -11.07 -13.80
CA ILE A 188 11.01 -10.43 -13.67
C ILE A 188 10.66 -10.19 -12.19
N PRO A 189 10.77 -11.17 -11.26
CA PRO A 189 10.55 -10.91 -9.84
C PRO A 189 11.52 -9.88 -9.27
N VAL A 190 12.81 -9.96 -9.60
CA VAL A 190 13.82 -9.00 -9.10
C VAL A 190 13.52 -7.58 -9.57
N ILE A 191 13.21 -7.40 -10.85
CA ILE A 191 12.83 -6.10 -11.42
C ILE A 191 11.54 -5.59 -10.75
N ARG A 192 10.55 -6.47 -10.55
CA ARG A 192 9.31 -6.08 -9.87
C ARG A 192 9.56 -5.62 -8.43
N LEU A 193 10.36 -6.35 -7.66
CA LEU A 193 10.75 -5.96 -6.31
C LEU A 193 11.53 -4.65 -6.30
N ALA A 194 12.47 -4.45 -7.24
CA ALA A 194 13.20 -3.20 -7.39
C ALA A 194 12.28 -2.02 -7.72
N VAL A 195 11.29 -2.22 -8.60
CA VAL A 195 10.29 -1.19 -8.94
C VAL A 195 9.40 -0.86 -7.73
N LEU A 196 8.99 -1.85 -6.94
CA LEU A 196 8.20 -1.62 -5.72
C LEU A 196 9.01 -0.91 -4.64
N ASP A 197 10.26 -1.32 -4.41
CA ASP A 197 11.17 -0.67 -3.46
C ASP A 197 11.50 0.77 -3.89
N TYR A 198 11.69 1.00 -5.20
CA TYR A 198 11.90 2.35 -5.75
C TYR A 198 10.65 3.24 -5.62
N ARG A 199 9.46 2.71 -5.92
CA ARG A 199 8.21 3.45 -5.73
C ARG A 199 8.03 3.84 -4.27
N GLY A 200 8.22 2.90 -3.35
CA GLY A 200 8.17 3.19 -1.92
C GLY A 200 9.18 4.27 -1.51
N TYR A 201 10.41 4.23 -2.04
CA TYR A 201 11.41 5.27 -1.82
C TYR A 201 10.94 6.66 -2.31
N ILE A 202 10.29 6.73 -3.47
CA ILE A 202 9.74 8.00 -3.98
C ILE A 202 8.54 8.45 -3.14
N ASP A 203 7.70 7.55 -2.66
CA ASP A 203 6.54 7.87 -1.83
C ASP A 203 6.93 8.48 -0.47
N LEU A 204 8.16 8.25 0.01
CA LEU A 204 8.71 8.88 1.22
C LEU A 204 8.91 10.40 1.09
N GLY A 205 8.94 10.92 -0.14
CA GLY A 205 9.29 12.31 -0.43
C GLY A 205 10.78 12.61 -0.26
N PRO A 206 11.18 13.89 -0.41
CA PRO A 206 12.57 14.30 -0.25
C PRO A 206 13.04 14.18 1.21
N GLY A 207 14.33 13.89 1.43
CA GLY A 207 14.91 13.90 2.78
C GLY A 207 16.38 13.55 2.87
N GLY A 208 17.23 14.46 2.38
CA GLY A 208 18.68 14.28 2.33
C GLY A 208 19.17 13.74 0.97
N PRO A 209 19.03 12.44 0.66
CA PRO A 209 19.40 11.88 -0.64
C PRO A 209 18.54 12.46 -1.79
N PRO A 210 19.06 12.46 -3.04
CA PRO A 210 18.30 12.92 -4.20
C PRO A 210 17.01 12.14 -4.41
N HIS A 211 15.88 12.81 -4.55
CA HIS A 211 14.56 12.18 -4.74
C HIS A 211 14.37 11.65 -6.17
N ASN A 212 15.18 10.67 -6.56
CA ASN A 212 15.21 10.02 -7.87
C ASN A 212 15.97 8.68 -7.78
N ILE A 213 16.19 8.01 -8.91
CA ILE A 213 16.89 6.72 -8.98
C ILE A 213 18.30 6.75 -8.38
N ALA A 214 19.02 7.88 -8.45
CA ALA A 214 20.36 7.98 -7.89
C ALA A 214 20.35 7.96 -6.36
N GLY A 215 19.38 8.63 -5.71
CA GLY A 215 19.23 8.55 -4.26
C GLY A 215 18.71 7.19 -3.80
N TRP A 216 17.85 6.55 -4.59
CA TRP A 216 17.42 5.17 -4.33
C TRP A 216 18.61 4.18 -4.35
N LEU A 217 19.49 4.27 -5.35
CA LEU A 217 20.72 3.48 -5.40
C LEU A 217 21.65 3.81 -4.22
N PHE A 218 21.78 5.09 -3.87
CA PHE A 218 22.60 5.53 -2.74
C PHE A 218 22.13 4.89 -1.42
N GLN A 219 20.82 4.86 -1.12
CA GLN A 219 20.36 4.22 0.12
C GLN A 219 20.57 2.71 0.14
N LEU A 220 20.57 2.04 -1.02
CA LEU A 220 20.95 0.61 -1.12
C LEU A 220 22.42 0.39 -0.74
N VAL A 221 23.32 1.27 -1.19
CA VAL A 221 24.76 1.22 -0.83
C VAL A 221 24.97 1.40 0.67
N LEU A 222 24.07 2.12 1.36
CA LEU A 222 24.15 2.30 2.81
C LEU A 222 23.64 1.09 3.61
N ARG A 223 22.80 0.21 3.03
CA ARG A 223 22.19 -0.93 3.75
C ARG A 223 23.21 -1.83 4.47
N PRO A 224 24.37 -2.21 3.90
CA PRO A 224 25.32 -3.11 4.55
C PRO A 224 25.93 -2.59 5.86
N ILE A 225 25.96 -1.26 6.07
CA ILE A 225 26.51 -0.66 7.29
C ILE A 225 25.46 -0.33 8.34
N THR A 226 24.18 -0.57 8.04
CA THR A 226 23.07 -0.36 8.99
C THR A 226 23.18 -1.25 10.21
N LYS A 227 22.59 -0.79 11.31
CA LYS A 227 22.49 -1.49 12.57
C LYS A 227 21.04 -1.67 12.97
N GLU A 228 20.81 -2.76 13.68
CA GLU A 228 19.54 -3.02 14.35
C GLU A 228 19.23 -1.83 15.29
N PRO A 229 18.04 -1.19 15.14
CA PRO A 229 17.78 0.11 15.74
C PRO A 229 17.27 0.08 17.18
N PHE A 230 16.90 -1.08 17.74
CA PHE A 230 16.22 -1.19 19.04
C PHE A 230 17.14 -1.58 20.21
N HIS A 231 18.24 -2.30 20.00
CA HIS A 231 19.10 -2.70 21.12
C HIS A 231 19.81 -1.49 21.74
N THR A 232 19.98 -1.53 23.06
CA THR A 232 20.61 -0.46 23.85
C THR A 232 22.01 -0.80 24.34
N SER A 233 22.51 -2.01 24.08
CA SER A 233 23.85 -2.46 24.49
C SER A 233 25.00 -1.67 23.87
N CYS A 234 24.72 -0.88 22.82
CA CYS A 234 25.68 0.02 22.19
C CYS A 234 26.02 1.23 23.06
N TYR A 235 25.18 1.60 24.04
CA TYR A 235 25.39 2.72 24.96
C TYR A 235 26.31 2.35 26.12
N ASN A 236 27.53 1.92 25.79
CA ASN A 236 28.56 1.54 26.76
C ASN A 236 29.46 2.73 27.15
N ALA A 237 30.46 2.48 28.00
CA ALA A 237 31.40 3.52 28.46
C ALA A 237 32.11 4.26 27.31
N LYS A 238 32.40 3.58 26.19
CA LYS A 238 32.98 4.20 25.00
C LYS A 238 32.01 5.17 24.34
N ALA A 239 30.74 4.79 24.20
CA ALA A 239 29.71 5.67 23.66
C ALA A 239 29.52 6.93 24.52
N ILE A 240 29.53 6.75 25.85
CA ILE A 240 29.46 7.84 26.83
C ILE A 240 30.65 8.79 26.67
N ALA A 241 31.88 8.27 26.59
CA ALA A 241 33.07 9.10 26.38
C ALA A 241 33.04 9.86 25.04
N GLN A 242 32.54 9.23 23.98
CA GLN A 242 32.40 9.85 22.65
C GLN A 242 31.33 10.95 22.59
N ALA A 243 30.33 10.90 23.47
CA ALA A 243 29.29 11.92 23.55
C ALA A 243 29.79 13.26 24.16
N GLY A 244 31.00 13.28 24.71
CA GLY A 244 31.63 14.48 25.26
C GLY A 244 31.47 14.62 26.79
N PRO A 245 31.76 15.80 27.35
CA PRO A 245 31.81 16.03 28.80
C PRO A 245 30.54 15.60 29.54
N ASN A 246 29.37 15.84 28.95
CA ASN A 246 28.08 15.51 29.55
C ASN A 246 27.49 14.21 28.97
N GLY A 247 28.30 13.36 28.36
CA GLY A 247 27.86 12.09 27.80
C GLY A 247 27.29 11.11 28.82
N ASN A 248 27.64 11.28 30.11
CA ASN A 248 27.12 10.46 31.21
C ASN A 248 25.95 11.12 31.96
N ALA A 249 25.53 12.32 31.55
CA ALA A 249 24.37 13.00 32.10
C ALA A 249 23.07 12.25 31.79
N ALA A 250 22.05 12.45 32.62
CA ALA A 250 20.68 12.10 32.32
C ALA A 250 19.84 13.36 32.49
N PHE A 251 19.27 13.87 31.40
CA PHE A 251 18.40 15.05 31.43
C PHE A 251 16.92 14.65 31.50
N LEU A 252 16.62 13.35 31.35
CA LEU A 252 15.29 12.78 31.51
C LEU A 252 15.24 11.91 32.76
N SER A 253 14.18 12.10 33.55
CA SER A 253 13.76 11.15 34.57
C SER A 253 12.85 10.07 33.99
N GLN A 254 12.59 9.03 34.78
CA GLN A 254 11.67 7.96 34.39
C GLN A 254 10.21 8.46 34.26
N ASP A 255 9.87 9.56 34.93
CA ASP A 255 8.54 10.17 34.93
C ASP A 255 8.34 11.08 33.71
N ASP A 256 9.42 11.66 33.18
CA ASP A 256 9.38 12.46 31.95
C ASP A 256 9.06 11.61 30.70
N VAL A 257 9.38 10.31 30.77
CA VAL A 257 9.27 9.36 29.65
C VAL A 257 8.59 8.07 30.12
N PRO A 258 7.29 8.08 30.46
CA PRO A 258 6.56 6.88 30.88
C PRO A 258 6.60 5.80 29.80
N SER A 259 6.34 4.53 30.11
CA SER A 259 6.27 3.51 29.05
C SER A 259 5.18 3.85 28.04
N ARG A 260 5.51 3.89 26.75
CA ARG A 260 4.56 4.18 25.69
C ARG A 260 3.50 3.09 25.65
N SER A 261 2.25 3.48 25.81
CA SER A 261 1.11 2.55 25.92
C SER A 261 0.81 1.79 24.63
N SER A 262 1.28 2.32 23.50
CA SER A 262 0.95 1.83 22.16
C SER A 262 2.14 1.19 21.46
N PRO A 263 1.88 0.29 20.50
CA PRO A 263 2.94 -0.37 19.78
C PRO A 263 3.83 0.64 19.04
N ARG A 264 5.05 0.20 18.74
CA ARG A 264 5.95 0.96 17.88
C ARG A 264 5.35 1.03 16.47
N PRO A 265 5.34 2.20 15.83
CA PRO A 265 4.89 2.32 14.46
C PRO A 265 5.84 1.59 13.53
N LEU A 266 5.36 1.27 12.34
CA LEU A 266 6.20 0.75 11.27
C LEU A 266 7.08 1.88 10.73
N VAL A 267 8.39 1.63 10.66
CA VAL A 267 9.37 2.52 10.03
C VAL A 267 9.86 1.84 8.77
N GLY A 268 9.98 2.62 7.70
CA GLY A 268 10.39 2.10 6.40
C GLY A 268 11.76 1.43 6.44
N SER A 269 11.97 0.43 5.58
CA SER A 269 13.24 -0.31 5.49
C SER A 269 14.36 0.46 4.75
N TRP A 270 14.05 1.64 4.21
CA TRP A 270 15.03 2.49 3.53
C TRP A 270 15.95 3.15 4.54
N THR A 271 17.26 3.11 4.26
CA THR A 271 18.27 3.65 5.18
C THR A 271 18.18 5.18 5.31
N ALA A 272 17.86 5.84 4.20
CA ALA A 272 17.64 7.28 4.09
C ALA A 272 16.77 7.55 2.84
N PRO A 273 15.74 8.42 2.90
CA PRO A 273 15.23 9.06 4.11
C PRO A 273 14.63 8.03 5.08
N SER A 274 14.79 8.28 6.39
CA SER A 274 14.13 7.49 7.43
C SER A 274 12.73 8.05 7.65
N ARG A 275 11.68 7.24 7.50
CA ARG A 275 10.29 7.68 7.59
C ARG A 275 9.42 6.69 8.33
N GLN A 276 8.46 7.24 9.07
CA GLN A 276 7.42 6.48 9.74
C GLN A 276 6.25 6.24 8.77
N LEU A 277 5.81 4.98 8.66
CA LEU A 277 4.79 4.54 7.71
C LEU A 277 3.39 4.43 8.32
N THR A 278 3.30 4.22 9.64
CA THR A 278 2.02 4.14 10.37
C THR A 278 1.97 5.15 11.50
N ASP A 279 0.80 5.41 12.06
CA ASP A 279 0.63 6.29 13.24
C ASP A 279 1.23 7.69 13.06
N GLN A 280 1.12 8.24 11.85
CA GLN A 280 1.60 9.57 11.52
C GLN A 280 0.86 10.62 12.34
N ALA A 281 1.54 11.70 12.72
CA ALA A 281 0.90 12.75 13.51
C ALA A 281 -0.04 13.62 12.65
N ASP A 282 -1.19 13.97 13.23
CA ASP A 282 -2.11 14.92 12.63
C ASP A 282 -1.44 16.29 12.43
N GLU A 283 -1.87 17.02 11.40
CA GLU A 283 -1.35 18.34 11.07
C GLU A 283 -1.41 19.32 12.26
N LYS A 284 -2.47 19.23 13.07
CA LYS A 284 -2.63 20.04 14.30
C LYS A 284 -1.53 19.74 15.32
N ILE A 285 -1.20 18.47 15.54
CA ILE A 285 -0.14 18.07 16.47
C ILE A 285 1.23 18.49 15.95
N ASN A 286 1.48 18.29 14.64
CA ASN A 286 2.70 18.76 13.98
C ASN A 286 2.87 20.27 14.13
N ALA A 287 1.82 21.06 13.89
CA ALA A 287 1.85 22.51 14.06
C ALA A 287 2.13 22.93 15.51
N ARG A 288 1.59 22.20 16.49
CA ARG A 288 1.89 22.46 17.92
C ARG A 288 3.34 22.15 18.26
N TYR A 289 3.90 21.06 17.75
CA TYR A 289 5.32 20.76 17.95
C TYR A 289 6.24 21.78 17.29
N GLN A 290 5.94 22.21 16.05
CA GLN A 290 6.69 23.28 15.39
C GLN A 290 6.63 24.59 16.18
N LYS A 291 5.44 25.00 16.64
CA LYS A 291 5.29 26.18 17.52
C LYS A 291 6.11 26.05 18.80
N PHE A 292 6.18 24.85 19.36
CA PHE A 292 7.01 24.57 20.52
C PHE A 292 8.51 24.78 20.22
N LEU A 293 9.03 24.25 19.09
CA LEU A 293 10.43 24.49 18.69
C LEU A 293 10.72 25.99 18.51
N VAL A 294 9.82 26.72 17.84
CA VAL A 294 9.93 28.17 17.70
C VAL A 294 9.95 28.85 19.06
N SER A 295 9.10 28.43 20.01
CA SER A 295 9.06 29.01 21.35
C SER A 295 10.37 28.79 22.12
N LEU A 296 11.04 27.65 21.95
CA LEU A 296 12.37 27.40 22.55
C LEU A 296 13.41 28.36 21.98
N ALA A 297 13.46 28.52 20.66
CA ALA A 297 14.37 29.45 20.00
C ALA A 297 14.10 30.91 20.44
N SER A 298 12.85 31.32 20.53
CA SER A 298 12.47 32.68 20.95
C SER A 298 12.74 32.94 22.44
N ALA A 299 12.65 31.92 23.30
CA ALA A 299 12.93 32.06 24.73
C ALA A 299 14.43 32.20 25.03
N SER A 300 15.31 31.73 24.14
CA SER A 300 16.76 31.77 24.34
C SER A 300 17.51 32.08 23.03
N PRO A 301 17.29 33.27 22.42
CA PRO A 301 17.79 33.59 21.08
C PRO A 301 19.32 33.68 21.00
N SER A 302 20.02 33.86 22.13
CA SER A 302 21.48 33.81 22.20
C SER A 302 22.05 32.39 22.15
N GLN A 303 21.23 31.37 22.41
CA GLN A 303 21.64 29.98 22.51
C GLN A 303 21.01 29.09 21.43
N LEU A 304 19.80 29.42 20.98
CA LEU A 304 18.99 28.62 20.06
C LEU A 304 18.49 29.46 18.89
N LYS A 305 18.34 28.82 17.72
CA LYS A 305 17.75 29.41 16.53
C LYS A 305 16.95 28.38 15.74
N MET A 306 15.97 28.86 14.98
CA MET A 306 15.37 28.07 13.91
C MET A 306 16.20 28.22 12.64
N ALA A 307 16.45 27.12 11.94
CA ALA A 307 17.14 27.11 10.65
C ALA A 307 16.56 26.01 9.75
N THR A 308 16.98 25.95 8.48
CA THR A 308 16.68 24.80 7.62
C THR A 308 17.49 23.59 8.07
N SER A 309 16.86 22.41 8.18
CA SER A 309 17.59 21.17 8.49
C SER A 309 18.68 20.89 7.47
N LYS A 310 19.88 20.62 7.95
CA LYS A 310 21.04 20.18 7.16
C LYS A 310 20.90 18.72 6.75
N ALA A 311 20.35 17.89 7.63
CA ALA A 311 20.12 16.47 7.36
C ALA A 311 19.07 16.27 6.26
N GLU A 312 17.92 16.94 6.38
CA GLU A 312 16.81 16.83 5.43
C GLU A 312 17.03 17.71 4.19
N ARG A 313 17.83 18.78 4.31
CA ARG A 313 18.05 19.86 3.31
C ARG A 313 16.84 20.75 3.06
N HIS A 314 15.77 20.53 3.81
CA HIS A 314 14.53 21.30 3.78
C HIS A 314 13.87 21.22 5.16
N GLY A 315 12.80 21.99 5.35
CA GLY A 315 12.03 21.99 6.59
C GLY A 315 12.75 22.69 7.77
N PRO A 316 11.97 23.14 8.78
CA PRO A 316 12.53 23.80 9.95
C PRO A 316 13.19 22.80 10.91
N ALA A 317 14.34 23.18 11.43
CA ALA A 317 15.07 22.51 12.49
C ALA A 317 15.37 23.50 13.62
N LEU A 318 15.41 22.97 14.84
CA LEU A 318 15.94 23.68 16.00
C LEU A 318 17.45 23.43 16.06
N CYS A 319 18.22 24.51 16.12
CA CYS A 319 19.68 24.46 16.12
C CYS A 319 20.25 25.31 17.26
N VAL A 320 21.49 25.00 17.65
CA VAL A 320 22.32 25.89 18.45
C VAL A 320 22.57 27.20 17.67
N ALA A 321 22.47 28.34 18.34
CA ALA A 321 22.63 29.66 17.72
C ALA A 321 24.05 29.88 17.20
N SER A 322 25.06 29.47 17.98
CA SER A 322 26.48 29.56 17.64
C SER A 322 26.79 28.81 16.34
N GLU A 323 27.56 29.44 15.45
CA GLU A 323 28.07 28.81 14.22
C GLU A 323 29.20 27.82 14.48
N ASN A 324 29.88 27.94 15.63
CA ASN A 324 30.94 27.04 16.04
C ASN A 324 30.69 26.59 17.50
N PRO A 325 29.71 25.69 17.72
CA PRO A 325 29.39 25.22 19.06
C PRO A 325 30.57 24.42 19.65
N SER A 326 30.83 24.61 20.95
CA SER A 326 31.88 23.90 21.68
C SER A 326 31.54 22.43 21.94
N HIS A 327 30.24 22.10 22.06
CA HIS A 327 29.77 20.75 22.29
C HIS A 327 30.08 19.85 21.07
N PRO A 328 30.77 18.70 21.23
CA PRO A 328 31.31 17.93 20.11
C PRO A 328 30.21 17.39 19.18
N VAL A 329 29.08 16.95 19.74
CA VAL A 329 27.95 16.47 18.94
C VAL A 329 27.30 17.62 18.18
N ALA A 330 27.14 18.78 18.82
CA ALA A 330 26.59 19.96 18.16
C ALA A 330 27.50 20.44 17.03
N ARG A 331 28.82 20.38 17.21
CA ARG A 331 29.76 20.72 16.13
C ARG A 331 29.64 19.75 14.96
N TRP A 332 29.53 18.44 15.24
CA TRP A 332 29.38 17.41 14.22
C TRP A 332 28.08 17.54 13.42
N THR A 333 26.98 17.92 14.06
CA THR A 333 25.67 18.09 13.43
C THR A 333 25.43 19.51 12.90
N GLU A 334 26.47 20.34 12.78
CA GLU A 334 26.36 21.75 12.36
C GLU A 334 25.34 22.55 13.21
N GLY A 335 25.26 22.22 14.49
CA GLY A 335 24.38 22.81 15.48
C GLY A 335 22.98 22.22 15.51
N GLU A 336 22.62 21.30 14.61
CA GLU A 336 21.26 20.75 14.53
C GLU A 336 20.94 19.87 15.74
N ILE A 337 19.91 20.25 16.49
CA ILE A 337 19.43 19.57 17.70
C ILE A 337 18.29 18.63 17.32
N ALA A 338 17.32 19.17 16.59
CA ALA A 338 16.06 18.52 16.28
C ALA A 338 15.54 18.93 14.91
N HIS A 339 15.09 17.98 14.10
CA HIS A 339 14.24 18.24 12.94
C HIS A 339 13.05 17.30 12.93
N MET A 340 11.93 17.77 12.38
CA MET A 340 10.71 16.98 12.22
C MET A 340 10.46 16.71 10.74
N HIS A 341 10.09 15.48 10.41
CA HIS A 341 9.66 15.12 9.06
C HIS A 341 8.28 15.70 8.79
N ALA A 342 8.16 16.54 7.77
CA ALA A 342 6.88 17.14 7.39
C ALA A 342 5.84 16.11 6.95
N THR A 343 6.29 14.96 6.41
CA THR A 343 5.43 13.93 5.82
C THR A 343 4.75 13.03 6.85
N ASP A 344 5.41 12.75 7.98
CA ASP A 344 4.90 11.77 8.96
C ASP A 344 4.88 12.26 10.41
N GLY A 345 5.53 13.40 10.71
CA GLY A 345 5.57 14.01 12.04
C GLY A 345 6.54 13.36 13.03
N SER A 346 7.23 12.29 12.65
CA SER A 346 8.37 11.77 13.41
C SER A 346 9.55 12.74 13.30
N MET A 347 10.53 12.59 14.19
CA MET A 347 11.60 13.56 14.32
C MET A 347 12.91 12.90 14.73
N HIS A 348 14.03 13.49 14.33
CA HIS A 348 15.34 13.07 14.80
C HIS A 348 15.85 14.04 15.87
N LEU A 349 16.30 13.48 16.99
CA LEU A 349 16.87 14.21 18.13
C LEU A 349 18.25 13.64 18.50
N ASN A 350 19.17 14.52 18.91
CA ASN A 350 20.45 14.14 19.49
C ASN A 350 20.34 14.08 21.02
N LEU A 351 20.45 12.88 21.58
CA LEU A 351 20.31 12.64 23.03
C LEU A 351 21.62 12.16 23.67
N THR A 352 21.74 12.27 24.99
CA THR A 352 22.79 11.54 25.72
C THR A 352 22.59 10.03 25.51
N PRO A 353 23.65 9.19 25.58
CA PRO A 353 23.51 7.74 25.56
C PRO A 353 22.53 7.19 26.62
N LYS A 354 22.42 7.83 27.80
CA LYS A 354 21.48 7.45 28.86
C LYS A 354 20.04 7.78 28.50
N ASP A 355 19.78 9.00 28.05
CA ASP A 355 18.43 9.44 27.67
C ASP A 355 17.95 8.67 26.43
N ALA A 356 18.84 8.44 25.45
CA ALA A 356 18.54 7.63 24.27
C ALA A 356 18.17 6.18 24.66
N ARG A 357 18.91 5.58 25.60
CA ARG A 357 18.58 4.26 26.16
C ARG A 357 17.20 4.26 26.78
N LEU A 358 16.88 5.24 27.63
CA LEU A 358 15.59 5.35 28.29
C LEU A 358 14.44 5.47 27.28
N VAL A 359 14.57 6.37 26.30
CA VAL A 359 13.59 6.57 25.22
C VAL A 359 13.35 5.29 24.43
N LEU A 360 14.41 4.55 24.10
CA LEU A 360 14.30 3.27 23.41
C LEU A 360 13.60 2.23 24.29
N GLU A 361 14.04 2.03 25.53
CA GLU A 361 13.45 1.04 26.45
C GLU A 361 11.96 1.32 26.74
N ARG A 362 11.57 2.60 26.76
CA ARG A 362 10.19 3.03 26.99
C ARG A 362 9.31 3.07 25.73
N GLY A 363 9.86 2.74 24.56
CA GLY A 363 9.06 2.57 23.34
C GLY A 363 8.76 3.86 22.56
N TRP A 364 9.43 4.97 22.87
CA TRP A 364 9.16 6.27 22.24
C TRP A 364 9.94 6.54 20.95
N GLY A 365 10.97 5.75 20.69
CA GLY A 365 11.76 5.91 19.49
C GLY A 365 12.66 4.72 19.22
N GLN A 366 13.40 4.84 18.12
CA GLN A 366 14.40 3.88 17.68
C GLN A 366 15.62 4.63 17.15
N ARG A 367 16.81 4.03 17.21
CA ARG A 367 18.00 4.68 16.64
C ARG A 367 17.86 4.84 15.12
N HIS A 368 18.48 5.88 14.59
CA HIS A 368 18.73 5.92 13.15
C HIS A 368 19.61 4.69 12.78
N PRO A 369 19.32 3.95 11.69
CA PRO A 369 20.09 2.73 11.35
C PRO A 369 21.60 2.95 11.17
N LEU A 370 22.02 4.20 10.90
CA LEU A 370 23.42 4.62 10.78
C LEU A 370 24.07 5.12 12.09
N SER A 371 23.33 5.20 13.19
CA SER A 371 23.83 5.67 14.49
C SER A 371 24.92 4.75 15.03
N GLY A 372 26.05 5.35 15.41
CA GLY A 372 27.25 4.64 15.87
C GLY A 372 28.14 4.12 14.73
N ARG A 373 27.80 4.38 13.46
CA ARG A 373 28.65 4.10 12.29
C ARG A 373 29.00 5.35 11.50
N ALA A 374 27.99 6.02 10.93
CA ALA A 374 28.17 7.27 10.19
C ALA A 374 27.55 8.46 10.92
N LEU A 375 26.61 8.21 11.83
CA LEU A 375 25.93 9.24 12.63
C LEU A 375 26.25 9.07 14.11
N TYR A 376 26.02 10.14 14.87
CA TYR A 376 26.15 10.13 16.32
C TYR A 376 25.30 9.01 16.94
N ILE A 377 25.84 8.31 17.94
CA ILE A 377 25.23 7.10 18.50
C ILE A 377 23.90 7.38 19.23
N GLY A 378 23.75 8.57 19.79
CA GLY A 378 22.52 9.04 20.44
C GLY A 378 21.55 9.74 19.50
N LEU A 379 21.73 9.65 18.18
CA LEU A 379 20.73 10.11 17.21
C LEU A 379 19.57 9.11 17.16
N VAL A 380 18.42 9.54 17.63
CA VAL A 380 17.20 8.73 17.77
C VAL A 380 16.09 9.34 16.92
N MET A 381 15.37 8.50 16.21
CA MET A 381 14.06 8.84 15.64
C MET A 381 13.01 8.70 16.74
N ILE A 382 12.43 9.80 17.17
CA ILE A 382 11.25 9.81 18.04
C ILE A 382 10.01 9.66 17.17
N TYR A 383 9.12 8.77 17.58
CA TYR A 383 7.88 8.52 16.86
C TYR A 383 6.95 9.73 16.89
N ALA A 384 6.16 9.86 15.83
CA ALA A 384 5.20 10.94 15.71
C ALA A 384 4.17 10.87 16.87
N PRO A 385 3.95 11.97 17.62
CA PRO A 385 2.97 11.98 18.70
C PRO A 385 1.55 11.93 18.14
N ARG A 386 0.71 11.04 18.66
CA ARG A 386 -0.68 10.85 18.18
C ARG A 386 -1.70 11.78 18.85
N GLY A 387 -1.27 12.53 19.85
CA GLY A 387 -2.15 13.39 20.63
C GLY A 387 -1.38 14.21 21.65
N GLU A 388 -2.11 14.93 22.48
CA GLU A 388 -1.54 15.93 23.40
C GLU A 388 -0.67 15.33 24.50
N GLU A 389 -1.06 14.16 25.02
CA GLU A 389 -0.29 13.45 26.05
C GLU A 389 1.06 12.97 25.51
N GLU A 390 1.06 12.37 24.31
CA GLU A 390 2.31 11.97 23.65
C GLU A 390 3.15 13.17 23.25
N LEU A 391 2.52 14.26 22.81
CA LEU A 391 3.21 15.50 22.48
C LEU A 391 3.94 16.06 23.71
N ALA A 392 3.34 16.01 24.90
CA ALA A 392 4.00 16.47 26.12
C ALA A 392 5.28 15.67 26.42
N VAL A 393 5.24 14.34 26.26
CA VAL A 393 6.44 13.49 26.42
C VAL A 393 7.50 13.81 25.38
N VAL A 394 7.11 13.95 24.11
CA VAL A 394 8.01 14.34 23.03
C VAL A 394 8.67 15.69 23.33
N GLN A 395 7.91 16.67 23.84
CA GLN A 395 8.45 17.97 24.26
C GLN A 395 9.49 17.84 25.38
N SER A 396 9.27 16.95 26.36
CA SER A 396 10.27 16.67 27.41
C SER A 396 11.55 16.07 26.83
N ILE A 397 11.44 15.10 25.92
CA ILE A 397 12.59 14.52 25.22
C ILE A 397 13.35 15.60 24.42
N THR A 398 12.63 16.50 23.75
CA THR A 398 13.24 17.62 23.01
C THR A 398 13.98 18.59 23.93
N ARG A 399 13.44 18.90 25.12
CA ARG A 399 14.15 19.74 26.11
C ARG A 399 15.45 19.06 26.57
N ALA A 400 15.43 17.76 26.82
CA ALA A 400 16.64 17.01 27.16
C ALA A 400 17.69 17.06 26.04
N SER A 401 17.25 16.93 24.77
CA SER A 401 18.13 17.10 23.61
C SER A 401 18.75 18.50 23.56
N VAL A 402 17.97 19.55 23.85
CA VAL A 402 18.46 20.93 23.92
C VAL A 402 19.53 21.08 25.00
N LYS A 403 19.26 20.66 26.24
CA LYS A 403 20.23 20.75 27.35
C LYS A 403 21.54 20.04 27.02
N PHE A 404 21.45 18.84 26.45
CA PHE A 404 22.61 18.07 26.02
C PHE A 404 23.42 18.82 24.97
N MET A 405 22.77 19.33 23.92
CA MET A 405 23.45 19.99 22.80
C MET A 405 24.02 21.37 23.15
N LEU A 406 23.47 22.03 24.16
CA LEU A 406 24.02 23.26 24.74
C LEU A 406 25.18 23.00 25.71
N GLY A 407 25.39 21.75 26.12
CA GLY A 407 26.43 21.38 27.08
C GLY A 407 26.12 21.82 28.51
N GLU A 408 24.83 21.93 28.88
CA GLU A 408 24.42 22.20 30.25
C GLU A 408 24.87 21.07 31.19
N GLU A 409 25.26 21.41 32.42
CA GLU A 409 25.45 20.42 33.49
C GLU A 409 24.08 19.90 33.94
N ALA A 410 23.99 18.59 34.24
CA ALA A 410 22.73 17.88 34.45
C ALA A 410 22.21 17.95 35.88
#